data_AF-Q1N587-F1
#
_entry.id   AF-Q1N587-F1
#
_cell.length_a   1.000
_cell.length_b   1.000
_cell.length_c   1.000
_cell.angle_alpha   90.00
_cell.angle_beta   90.00
_cell.angle_gamma   90.00
#
_symmetry.space_group_name_H-M   'P 1'
#
loop_
_entity.id
_entity.type
_entity.pdbx_description
1 polymer ?
#
loop_
_entity_poly.entity_id
_entity_poly.type
_entity_poly.pdbx_seq_one_letter_code
_entity_poly.pdbx_strand_id
1 'polypeptide(L)'
;MNFEIDGILEFEDSFHEEWEKEAEKFIPVLCGSDYLHTASALVGLTASITSIKLGIYALAEDCETNLYPAKVLHRTLIEHYLKFNYILARFLTEKTDEVGYEYIKYMCISEALSYIKASDVAKSMLGTSTDSQVLKKLKKEHPELNISQKELGRITSKWKHRSIIRYLKGNPSSLGGDNNYLLKLIPEYAELSSFIHGGRSAEEYCHGQFEHGLAKEMYIEVAETCFLSNSIRVHLMLAAIEVDDQFVTGMVRLAQKMCEFIDKYPFHPDQLK
;
A
#
# COMPACT_ATOMS: atom_id res chain seq x y z
N MET A 1 -25.51 -16.25 1.28
CA MET A 1 -24.13 -16.28 1.82
C MET A 1 -24.16 -15.52 3.12
N ASN A 2 -23.72 -16.12 4.23
CA ASN A 2 -23.54 -15.37 5.47
C ASN A 2 -22.22 -14.59 5.33
N PHE A 3 -22.28 -13.27 5.42
CA PHE A 3 -21.12 -12.39 5.32
C PHE A 3 -20.43 -12.32 6.70
N GLU A 4 -19.86 -13.44 7.13
CA GLU A 4 -19.26 -13.57 8.46
C GLU A 4 -17.80 -13.06 8.45
N ILE A 5 -17.58 -11.92 9.11
CA ILE A 5 -16.27 -11.27 9.25
C ILE A 5 -15.36 -12.08 10.19
N ASP A 6 -15.91 -12.71 11.23
CA ASP A 6 -15.16 -13.44 12.25
C ASP A 6 -14.23 -14.49 11.63
N GLY A 7 -14.68 -15.22 10.61
CA GLY A 7 -13.86 -16.22 9.92
C GLY A 7 -12.65 -15.62 9.19
N ILE A 8 -12.73 -14.36 8.74
CA ILE A 8 -11.60 -13.65 8.12
C ILE A 8 -10.60 -13.22 9.20
N LEU A 9 -11.10 -12.77 10.35
CA LEU A 9 -10.27 -12.36 11.49
C LEU A 9 -9.53 -13.55 12.10
N GLU A 10 -10.22 -14.68 12.30
CA GLU A 10 -9.60 -15.94 12.74
C GLU A 10 -8.51 -16.42 11.76
N PHE A 11 -8.75 -16.29 10.46
CA PHE A 11 -7.74 -16.58 9.46
C PHE A 11 -6.54 -15.65 9.59
N GLU A 12 -6.77 -14.34 9.74
CA GLU A 12 -5.69 -13.37 9.90
C GLU A 12 -4.81 -13.70 11.10
N ASP A 13 -5.39 -14.00 12.25
CA ASP A 13 -4.62 -14.31 13.46
C ASP A 13 -3.73 -15.54 13.22
N SER A 14 -4.30 -16.61 12.65
CA SER A 14 -3.55 -17.82 12.29
C SER A 14 -2.45 -17.56 11.24
N PHE A 15 -2.72 -16.69 10.26
CA PHE A 15 -1.73 -16.32 9.25
C PHE A 15 -0.62 -15.49 9.86
N HIS A 16 -0.95 -14.52 10.71
CA HIS A 16 0.00 -13.62 11.35
C HIS A 16 0.97 -14.37 12.25
N GLU A 17 0.50 -15.30 13.09
CA GLU A 17 1.36 -16.13 13.94
C GLU A 17 2.38 -16.95 13.16
N GLU A 18 2.00 -17.47 11.99
CA GLU A 18 2.94 -18.19 11.12
C GLU A 18 3.89 -17.27 10.38
N TRP A 19 3.39 -16.14 9.90
CA TRP A 19 4.22 -15.14 9.26
C TRP A 19 5.27 -14.58 10.21
N GLU A 20 4.90 -14.29 11.45
CA GLU A 20 5.81 -13.75 12.48
C GLU A 20 7.00 -14.70 12.71
N LYS A 21 6.74 -16.01 12.84
CA LYS A 21 7.79 -17.04 12.97
C LYS A 21 8.76 -17.06 11.79
N GLU A 22 8.31 -16.76 10.58
CA GLU A 22 9.19 -16.65 9.42
C GLU A 22 9.89 -15.28 9.37
N ALA A 23 9.17 -14.21 9.69
CA ALA A 23 9.66 -12.84 9.71
C ALA A 23 10.83 -12.65 10.70
N GLU A 24 10.74 -13.25 11.89
CA GLU A 24 11.84 -13.27 12.88
C GLU A 24 13.14 -13.83 12.30
N LYS A 25 13.06 -14.75 11.33
CA LYS A 25 14.23 -15.37 10.70
C LYS A 25 14.74 -14.52 9.53
N PHE A 26 13.84 -14.12 8.62
CA PHE A 26 14.26 -13.52 7.36
C PHE A 26 14.49 -12.01 7.43
N ILE A 27 13.79 -11.26 8.30
CA ILE A 27 13.95 -9.81 8.39
C ILE A 27 15.39 -9.42 8.76
N PRO A 28 16.05 -10.04 9.77
CA PRO A 28 17.44 -9.73 10.07
C PRO A 28 18.40 -10.02 8.91
N VAL A 29 18.16 -11.10 8.14
CA VAL A 29 18.98 -11.45 6.97
C VAL A 29 18.78 -10.42 5.85
N LEU A 30 17.54 -10.06 5.56
CA LEU A 30 17.21 -9.07 4.53
C LEU A 30 17.78 -7.69 4.89
N CYS A 31 17.61 -7.24 6.13
CA CYS A 31 18.15 -5.97 6.61
C CYS A 31 19.68 -5.98 6.80
N GLY A 32 20.30 -7.15 6.95
CA GLY A 32 21.75 -7.32 7.02
C GLY A 32 22.43 -7.48 5.65
N SER A 33 21.66 -7.49 4.56
CA SER A 33 22.16 -7.65 3.19
C SER A 33 22.71 -6.35 2.60
N ASP A 34 23.26 -6.44 1.37
CA ASP A 34 23.66 -5.27 0.58
C ASP A 34 22.46 -4.42 0.09
N TYR A 35 21.22 -4.82 0.42
CA TYR A 35 19.98 -4.18 0.00
C TYR A 35 19.25 -3.46 1.15
N LEU A 36 20.01 -2.84 2.07
CA LEU A 36 19.49 -2.24 3.29
C LEU A 36 18.35 -1.23 3.06
N HIS A 37 18.45 -0.33 2.06
CA HIS A 37 17.43 0.70 1.85
C HIS A 37 16.14 0.09 1.30
N THR A 38 16.26 -0.92 0.46
CA THR A 38 15.14 -1.66 -0.12
C THR A 38 14.46 -2.50 0.95
N ALA A 39 15.24 -3.22 1.76
CA ALA A 39 14.77 -3.92 2.95
C ALA A 39 13.99 -2.97 3.88
N SER A 40 14.59 -1.84 4.24
CA SER A 40 13.98 -0.82 5.10
C SER A 40 12.67 -0.28 4.53
N ALA A 41 12.64 0.00 3.23
CA ALA A 41 11.44 0.49 2.55
C ALA A 41 10.31 -0.55 2.54
N LEU A 42 10.60 -1.80 2.19
CA LEU A 42 9.61 -2.87 2.11
C LEU A 42 9.09 -3.28 3.50
N VAL A 43 9.97 -3.42 4.50
CA VAL A 43 9.58 -3.69 5.89
C VAL A 43 8.75 -2.54 6.46
N GLY A 44 9.19 -1.28 6.24
CA GLY A 44 8.45 -0.11 6.68
C GLY A 44 7.05 -0.01 6.06
N LEU A 45 6.92 -0.28 4.76
CA LEU A 45 5.60 -0.33 4.11
C LEU A 45 4.73 -1.48 4.64
N THR A 46 5.32 -2.64 4.95
CA THR A 46 4.60 -3.77 5.55
C THR A 46 4.03 -3.43 6.92
N ALA A 47 4.81 -2.72 7.75
CA ALA A 47 4.34 -2.22 9.04
C ALA A 47 3.19 -1.21 8.87
N SER A 48 3.34 -0.22 7.97
CA SER A 48 2.28 0.76 7.69
C SER A 48 0.99 0.11 7.19
N ILE A 49 1.09 -0.86 6.28
CA ILE A 49 -0.06 -1.61 5.77
C ILE A 49 -0.73 -2.42 6.88
N THR A 50 0.06 -3.04 7.77
CA THR A 50 -0.48 -3.75 8.94
C THR A 50 -1.26 -2.81 9.85
N SER A 51 -0.75 -1.61 10.13
CA SER A 51 -1.46 -0.61 10.93
C SER A 51 -2.78 -0.15 10.29
N ILE A 52 -2.79 0.06 8.96
CA ILE A 52 -4.01 0.43 8.23
C ILE A 52 -5.05 -0.70 8.28
N LYS A 53 -4.62 -1.96 8.06
CA LYS A 53 -5.46 -3.15 8.16
C LYS A 53 -6.13 -3.24 9.54
N LEU A 54 -5.36 -3.11 10.61
CA LEU A 54 -5.90 -3.14 11.98
C LEU A 54 -6.92 -2.01 12.21
N GLY A 55 -6.70 -0.82 11.63
CA GLY A 55 -7.68 0.26 11.66
C GLY A 55 -8.99 -0.09 10.95
N ILE A 56 -8.93 -0.76 9.79
CA ILE A 56 -10.12 -1.22 9.07
C ILE A 56 -10.87 -2.29 9.88
N TYR A 57 -10.15 -3.25 10.49
CA TYR A 57 -10.78 -4.29 11.31
C TYR A 57 -11.47 -3.72 12.54
N ALA A 58 -10.82 -2.81 13.26
CA ALA A 58 -11.44 -2.15 14.40
C ALA A 58 -12.72 -1.39 14.01
N LEU A 59 -12.76 -0.76 12.83
CA LEU A 59 -13.97 -0.10 12.34
C LEU A 59 -15.08 -1.10 11.99
N ALA A 60 -14.72 -2.24 11.40
CA ALA A 60 -15.64 -3.29 11.00
C ALA A 60 -16.25 -4.01 12.21
N GLU A 61 -15.45 -4.29 13.24
CA GLU A 61 -15.88 -4.90 14.51
C GLU A 61 -16.79 -3.96 15.32
N ASP A 62 -16.54 -2.66 15.28
CA ASP A 62 -17.35 -1.67 16.00
C ASP A 62 -18.76 -1.53 15.39
N CYS A 63 -18.84 -1.26 14.07
CA CYS A 63 -20.13 -1.15 13.39
C CYS A 63 -20.00 -1.13 11.86
N GLU A 64 -20.91 -1.81 11.16
CA GLU A 64 -20.99 -1.78 9.69
C GLU A 64 -21.24 -0.37 9.11
N THR A 65 -21.82 0.54 9.90
CA THR A 65 -22.02 1.95 9.49
C THR A 65 -20.70 2.71 9.32
N ASN A 66 -19.59 2.14 9.79
CA ASN A 66 -18.23 2.66 9.58
C ASN A 66 -17.65 2.33 8.19
N LEU A 67 -18.49 1.92 7.22
CA LEU A 67 -18.05 1.65 5.84
C LEU A 67 -17.33 2.86 5.20
N TYR A 68 -17.82 4.08 5.45
CA TYR A 68 -17.19 5.28 4.88
C TYR A 68 -15.73 5.46 5.35
N PRO A 69 -15.42 5.51 6.67
CA PRO A 69 -14.04 5.59 7.12
C PRO A 69 -13.22 4.34 6.75
N ALA A 70 -13.82 3.15 6.65
CA ALA A 70 -13.13 1.95 6.17
C ALA A 70 -12.64 2.14 4.71
N LYS A 71 -13.49 2.65 3.81
CA LYS A 71 -13.14 2.96 2.41
C LYS A 71 -12.03 4.03 2.31
N VAL A 72 -12.01 5.01 3.21
CA VAL A 72 -10.93 6.01 3.31
C VAL A 72 -9.59 5.34 3.64
N LEU A 73 -9.56 4.46 4.63
CA LEU A 73 -8.37 3.69 5.00
C LEU A 73 -7.96 2.74 3.88
N HIS A 74 -8.93 2.08 3.23
CA HIS A 74 -8.68 1.15 2.13
C HIS A 74 -7.99 1.82 0.95
N ARG A 75 -8.35 3.06 0.60
CA ARG A 75 -7.62 3.80 -0.43
C ARG A 75 -6.14 3.97 -0.07
N THR A 76 -5.87 4.23 1.20
CA THR A 76 -4.50 4.40 1.71
C THR A 76 -3.75 3.07 1.65
N LEU A 77 -4.44 1.96 1.99
CA LEU A 77 -3.93 0.60 1.85
C LEU A 77 -3.52 0.31 0.40
N ILE A 78 -4.38 0.56 -0.59
CA ILE A 78 -4.08 0.37 -2.02
C ILE A 78 -2.85 1.19 -2.43
N GLU A 79 -2.75 2.45 -1.98
CA GLU A 79 -1.59 3.30 -2.30
C GLU A 79 -0.27 2.67 -1.79
N HIS A 80 -0.27 2.17 -0.56
CA HIS A 80 0.92 1.55 0.04
C HIS A 80 1.21 0.20 -0.63
N TYR A 81 0.18 -0.59 -0.92
CA TYR A 81 0.29 -1.86 -1.63
C TYR A 81 0.93 -1.67 -3.02
N LEU A 82 0.50 -0.67 -3.77
CA LEU A 82 1.08 -0.36 -5.09
C LEU A 82 2.55 0.09 -4.98
N LYS A 83 2.89 0.93 -3.99
CA LYS A 83 4.28 1.34 -3.74
C LYS A 83 5.16 0.15 -3.36
N PHE A 84 4.67 -0.73 -2.49
CA PHE A 84 5.37 -1.95 -2.08
C PHE A 84 5.69 -2.82 -3.30
N ASN A 85 4.68 -3.17 -4.09
CA ASN A 85 4.85 -4.03 -5.25
C ASN A 85 5.74 -3.37 -6.32
N TYR A 86 5.71 -2.05 -6.45
CA TYR A 86 6.63 -1.32 -7.33
C TYR A 86 8.09 -1.45 -6.90
N ILE A 87 8.37 -1.25 -5.61
CA ILE A 87 9.71 -1.37 -5.04
C ILE A 87 10.21 -2.81 -5.22
N LEU A 88 9.38 -3.78 -4.86
CA LEU A 88 9.71 -5.19 -4.97
C LEU A 88 9.97 -5.60 -6.43
N ALA A 89 9.09 -5.25 -7.35
CA ALA A 89 9.24 -5.60 -8.77
C ALA A 89 10.55 -5.03 -9.35
N ARG A 90 10.90 -3.79 -8.98
CA ARG A 90 12.18 -3.18 -9.36
C ARG A 90 13.35 -3.88 -8.72
N PHE A 91 13.27 -4.20 -7.43
CA PHE A 91 14.32 -4.91 -6.72
C PHE A 91 14.61 -6.27 -7.37
N LEU A 92 13.58 -7.09 -7.61
CA LEU A 92 13.72 -8.41 -8.23
C LEU A 92 14.26 -8.34 -9.67
N THR A 93 14.00 -7.24 -10.38
CA THR A 93 14.47 -7.05 -11.77
C THR A 93 15.89 -6.49 -11.83
N GLU A 94 16.17 -5.45 -11.04
CA GLU A 94 17.40 -4.67 -11.10
C GLU A 94 18.49 -5.26 -10.21
N LYS A 95 18.11 -5.98 -9.14
CA LYS A 95 19.00 -6.59 -8.14
C LYS A 95 19.99 -5.59 -7.53
N THR A 96 19.51 -4.38 -7.29
CA THR A 96 20.26 -3.29 -6.65
C THR A 96 19.44 -2.64 -5.55
N ASP A 97 20.12 -1.94 -4.64
CA ASP A 97 19.48 -1.20 -3.55
C ASP A 97 18.94 0.19 -3.96
N GLU A 98 19.12 0.57 -5.24
CA GLU A 98 18.84 1.92 -5.73
C GLU A 98 17.36 2.28 -5.61
N VAL A 99 16.44 1.32 -5.79
CA VAL A 99 15.00 1.60 -5.67
C VAL A 99 14.60 1.98 -4.24
N GLY A 100 15.20 1.32 -3.23
CA GLY A 100 14.98 1.67 -1.83
C GLY A 100 15.49 3.07 -1.51
N TYR A 101 16.70 3.39 -1.97
CA TYR A 101 17.28 4.73 -1.80
C TYR A 101 16.44 5.82 -2.47
N GLU A 102 16.02 5.61 -3.72
CA GLU A 102 15.13 6.54 -4.43
C GLU A 102 13.77 6.73 -3.73
N TYR A 103 13.22 5.67 -3.12
CA TYR A 103 11.96 5.73 -2.38
C TYR A 103 12.07 6.58 -1.13
N ILE A 104 13.08 6.32 -0.29
CA ILE A 104 13.34 7.08 0.93
C ILE A 104 13.56 8.56 0.58
N LYS A 105 14.39 8.83 -0.43
CA LYS A 105 14.62 10.19 -0.94
C LYS A 105 13.33 10.85 -1.42
N TYR A 106 12.48 10.12 -2.13
CA TYR A 106 11.18 10.63 -2.57
C TYR A 106 10.27 10.99 -1.39
N MET A 107 10.17 10.14 -0.37
CA MET A 107 9.31 10.39 0.80
C MET A 107 9.70 11.71 1.48
N CYS A 108 10.99 11.90 1.80
CA CYS A 108 11.48 13.14 2.40
C CYS A 108 11.17 14.36 1.53
N ILE A 109 11.41 14.27 0.21
CA ILE A 109 11.11 15.35 -0.73
C ILE A 109 9.61 15.65 -0.75
N SER A 110 8.76 14.63 -0.84
CA SER A 110 7.32 14.79 -1.01
C SER A 110 6.67 15.43 0.22
N GLU A 111 7.10 15.04 1.41
CA GLU A 111 6.65 15.61 2.68
C GLU A 111 7.07 17.06 2.82
N ALA A 112 8.36 17.37 2.63
CA ALA A 112 8.88 18.73 2.68
C ALA A 112 8.19 19.65 1.66
N LEU A 113 7.98 19.18 0.42
CA LEU A 113 7.25 19.93 -0.60
C LEU A 113 5.80 20.23 -0.18
N SER A 114 5.13 19.27 0.44
CA SER A 114 3.74 19.42 0.89
C SER A 114 3.65 20.45 2.01
N TYR A 115 4.57 20.38 2.98
CA TYR A 115 4.67 21.34 4.07
C TYR A 115 4.98 22.77 3.58
N ILE A 116 6.00 22.93 2.72
CA ILE A 116 6.39 24.24 2.16
C ILE A 116 5.21 24.88 1.43
N LYS A 117 4.50 24.11 0.59
CA LYS A 117 3.33 24.61 -0.14
C LYS A 117 2.20 25.04 0.80
N ALA A 118 1.88 24.23 1.80
CA ALA A 118 0.86 24.57 2.79
C ALA A 118 1.21 25.84 3.57
N SER A 119 2.49 25.98 3.99
CA SER A 119 2.97 27.18 4.68
C SER A 119 2.89 28.43 3.80
N ASP A 120 3.23 28.32 2.51
CA ASP A 120 3.16 29.45 1.59
C ASP A 120 1.72 29.88 1.32
N VAL A 121 0.79 28.92 1.17
CA VAL A 121 -0.64 29.23 1.06
C VAL A 121 -1.13 29.97 2.31
N ALA A 122 -0.79 29.49 3.50
CA ALA A 122 -1.19 30.13 4.75
C ALA A 122 -0.63 31.56 4.89
N LYS A 123 0.65 31.78 4.53
CA LYS A 123 1.28 33.12 4.55
C LYS A 123 0.63 34.08 3.56
N SER A 124 0.31 33.60 2.36
CA SER A 124 -0.39 34.37 1.34
C SER A 124 -1.79 34.80 1.80
N MET A 125 -2.53 33.90 2.47
CA MET A 125 -3.83 34.21 3.06
C MET A 125 -3.75 35.28 4.17
N LEU A 126 -2.61 35.37 4.86
CA LEU A 126 -2.32 36.40 5.87
C LEU A 126 -1.77 37.71 5.26
N GLY A 127 -1.78 37.85 3.92
CA GLY A 127 -1.26 39.03 3.22
C GLY A 127 0.26 39.15 3.25
N THR A 128 0.98 38.11 3.67
CA THR A 128 2.45 38.10 3.65
C THR A 128 2.94 37.80 2.23
N SER A 129 3.80 38.65 1.68
CA SER A 129 4.44 38.38 0.39
C SER A 129 5.25 37.08 0.47
N THR A 130 4.87 36.09 -0.34
CA THR A 130 5.59 34.83 -0.45
C THR A 130 6.40 34.80 -1.74
N ASP A 131 7.72 34.66 -1.63
CA ASP A 131 8.54 34.23 -2.77
C ASP A 131 8.38 32.71 -2.91
N SER A 132 7.71 32.26 -3.98
CA SER A 132 7.32 30.86 -4.21
C SER A 132 8.48 29.97 -4.68
N GLN A 133 9.67 30.18 -4.12
CA GLN A 133 10.86 29.39 -4.46
C GLN A 133 10.91 28.10 -3.63
N VAL A 134 9.97 27.19 -3.91
CA VAL A 134 9.85 25.89 -3.25
C VAL A 134 11.18 25.12 -3.25
N LEU A 135 11.91 25.10 -4.37
CA LEU A 135 13.21 24.45 -4.46
C LEU A 135 14.27 25.10 -3.56
N LYS A 136 14.25 26.43 -3.41
CA LYS A 136 15.19 27.15 -2.55
C LYS A 136 14.92 26.84 -1.07
N LYS A 137 13.65 26.77 -0.68
CA LYS A 137 13.23 26.37 0.68
C LYS A 137 13.61 24.92 0.96
N LEU A 138 13.31 24.01 0.02
CA LEU A 138 13.69 22.62 0.12
C LEU A 138 15.22 22.45 0.28
N LYS A 139 16.03 23.14 -0.53
CA LYS A 139 17.50 23.11 -0.41
C LYS A 139 18.03 23.71 0.89
N LYS A 140 17.29 24.65 1.49
CA LYS A 140 17.65 25.26 2.77
C LYS A 140 17.33 24.33 3.94
N GLU A 141 16.18 23.67 3.90
CA GLU A 141 15.70 22.76 4.94
C GLU A 141 16.36 21.39 4.86
N HIS A 142 16.71 20.95 3.65
CA HIS A 142 17.29 19.65 3.34
C HIS A 142 18.52 19.79 2.40
N PRO A 143 19.63 20.39 2.88
CA PRO A 143 20.83 20.62 2.07
C PRO A 143 21.45 19.31 1.53
N GLU A 144 21.25 18.19 2.22
CA GLU A 144 21.72 16.85 1.85
C GLU A 144 21.12 16.32 0.54
N LEU A 145 19.94 16.80 0.13
CA LEU A 145 19.25 16.24 -1.04
C LEU A 145 19.91 16.62 -2.38
N ASN A 146 20.65 17.74 -2.42
CA ASN A 146 21.33 18.31 -3.59
C ASN A 146 20.64 18.03 -4.94
N ILE A 147 19.36 18.42 -5.06
CA ILE A 147 18.54 18.14 -6.26
C ILE A 147 18.36 19.35 -7.18
N SER A 148 18.29 19.10 -8.48
CA SER A 148 17.87 20.10 -9.48
C SER A 148 16.34 20.12 -9.62
N GLN A 149 15.78 21.17 -10.21
CA GLN A 149 14.33 21.25 -10.48
C GLN A 149 13.86 20.10 -11.42
N LYS A 150 14.70 19.76 -12.41
CA LYS A 150 14.44 18.64 -13.33
C LYS A 150 14.39 17.32 -12.57
N GLU A 151 15.34 17.12 -11.66
CA GLU A 151 15.42 15.92 -10.84
C GLU A 151 14.25 15.80 -9.87
N LEU A 152 13.85 16.91 -9.25
CA LEU A 152 12.66 17.00 -8.41
C LEU A 152 11.39 16.55 -9.17
N GLY A 153 11.21 17.05 -10.40
CA GLY A 153 10.10 16.64 -11.27
C GLY A 153 10.16 15.16 -11.65
N ARG A 154 11.36 14.63 -11.93
CA ARG A 154 11.59 13.22 -12.25
C ARG A 154 11.21 12.31 -11.08
N ILE A 155 11.75 12.59 -9.89
CA ILE A 155 11.49 11.80 -8.67
C ILE A 155 10.00 11.82 -8.35
N THR A 156 9.38 12.99 -8.23
CA THR A 156 7.97 13.11 -7.84
C THR A 156 6.99 12.51 -8.86
N SER A 157 7.32 12.52 -10.15
CA SER A 157 6.46 11.91 -11.18
C SER A 157 6.55 10.38 -11.23
N LYS A 158 7.70 9.80 -10.86
CA LYS A 158 7.93 8.35 -10.83
C LYS A 158 7.03 7.64 -9.83
N TRP A 159 6.78 8.26 -8.68
CA TRP A 159 6.01 7.69 -7.58
C TRP A 159 4.51 8.01 -7.62
N LYS A 160 4.02 8.66 -8.67
CA LYS A 160 2.57 8.79 -8.90
C LYS A 160 1.99 7.41 -9.20
N HIS A 161 0.82 7.11 -8.64
CA HIS A 161 0.11 5.83 -8.87
C HIS A 161 0.07 5.42 -10.35
N ARG A 162 -0.25 6.34 -11.29
CA ARG A 162 -0.27 6.03 -12.73
C ARG A 162 1.09 5.56 -13.28
N SER A 163 2.19 6.11 -12.78
CA SER A 163 3.54 5.73 -13.17
C SER A 163 3.90 4.36 -12.62
N ILE A 164 3.57 4.11 -11.34
CA ILE A 164 3.72 2.81 -10.68
C ILE A 164 2.96 1.72 -11.44
N ILE A 165 1.67 1.95 -11.69
CA ILE A 165 0.79 1.03 -12.42
C ILE A 165 1.34 0.73 -13.83
N ARG A 166 1.77 1.78 -14.56
CA ARG A 166 2.35 1.60 -15.89
C ARG A 166 3.60 0.71 -15.84
N TYR A 167 4.44 0.91 -14.83
CA TYR A 167 5.64 0.09 -14.63
C TYR A 167 5.27 -1.37 -14.33
N LEU A 168 4.37 -1.62 -13.37
CA LEU A 168 3.94 -2.96 -12.99
C LEU A 168 3.32 -3.72 -14.17
N LYS A 169 2.50 -3.04 -14.99
CA LYS A 169 1.94 -3.62 -16.21
C LYS A 169 3.00 -3.98 -17.25
N GLY A 170 4.05 -3.16 -17.37
CA GLY A 170 5.14 -3.38 -18.32
C GLY A 170 6.13 -4.47 -17.90
N ASN A 171 6.09 -4.91 -16.64
CA ASN A 171 7.01 -5.89 -16.06
C ASN A 171 6.25 -7.03 -15.35
N PRO A 172 5.40 -7.81 -16.06
CA PRO A 172 4.59 -8.87 -15.46
C PRO A 172 5.39 -10.02 -14.86
N SER A 173 6.60 -10.26 -15.37
CA SER A 173 7.41 -11.43 -15.00
C SER A 173 8.01 -11.37 -13.60
N SER A 174 8.07 -10.19 -12.96
CA SER A 174 8.73 -10.04 -11.66
C SER A 174 7.86 -10.42 -10.46
N LEU A 175 6.53 -10.55 -10.64
CA LEU A 175 5.61 -10.98 -9.57
C LEU A 175 4.82 -12.25 -9.93
N GLY A 176 5.07 -12.87 -11.09
CA GLY A 176 4.57 -14.20 -11.45
C GLY A 176 3.05 -14.37 -11.32
N GLY A 177 2.27 -13.93 -12.30
CA GLY A 177 0.82 -14.16 -12.29
C GLY A 177 0.07 -13.29 -13.28
N ASP A 178 -1.20 -13.62 -13.48
CA ASP A 178 -2.11 -12.86 -14.32
C ASP A 178 -2.30 -11.47 -13.69
N ASN A 179 -1.66 -10.45 -14.26
CA ASN A 179 -1.63 -9.04 -13.81
C ASN A 179 -3.02 -8.36 -13.69
N ASN A 180 -4.10 -9.12 -13.87
CA ASN A 180 -5.48 -8.67 -13.89
C ASN A 180 -5.91 -8.05 -12.57
N TYR A 181 -5.45 -8.54 -11.41
CA TYR A 181 -5.85 -7.95 -10.13
C TYR A 181 -5.28 -6.54 -9.93
N LEU A 182 -4.00 -6.30 -10.23
CA LEU A 182 -3.39 -4.96 -10.16
C LEU A 182 -4.09 -3.94 -11.07
N LEU A 183 -4.64 -4.40 -12.20
CA LEU A 183 -5.41 -3.56 -13.10
C LEU A 183 -6.80 -3.19 -12.54
N LYS A 184 -7.39 -4.03 -11.69
CA LYS A 184 -8.66 -3.75 -10.99
C LYS A 184 -8.49 -2.69 -9.89
N LEU A 185 -7.34 -2.62 -9.24
CA LEU A 185 -7.06 -1.59 -8.23
C LEU A 185 -7.04 -0.17 -8.80
N ILE A 186 -6.89 0.01 -10.12
CA ILE A 186 -6.83 1.34 -10.75
C ILE A 186 -8.18 2.06 -10.70
N PRO A 187 -9.28 1.51 -11.27
CA PRO A 187 -10.59 2.13 -11.17
C PRO A 187 -11.04 2.26 -9.72
N GLU A 188 -10.77 1.26 -8.89
CA GLU A 188 -11.12 1.28 -7.48
C GLU A 188 -10.42 2.41 -6.71
N TYR A 189 -9.10 2.56 -6.84
CA TYR A 189 -8.37 3.66 -6.24
C TYR A 189 -8.91 5.04 -6.68
N ALA A 190 -9.34 5.16 -7.94
CA ALA A 190 -9.91 6.39 -8.47
C ALA A 190 -11.30 6.66 -7.88
N GLU A 191 -12.15 5.64 -7.76
CA GLU A 191 -13.48 5.72 -7.14
C GLU A 191 -13.39 6.12 -5.66
N LEU A 192 -12.47 5.48 -4.93
CA LEU A 192 -12.21 5.75 -3.52
C LEU A 192 -11.74 7.20 -3.27
N SER A 193 -11.28 7.92 -4.30
CA SER A 193 -10.93 9.35 -4.18
C SER A 193 -12.12 10.21 -3.76
N SER A 194 -13.35 9.80 -4.07
CA SER A 194 -14.57 10.49 -3.63
C SER A 194 -14.72 10.44 -2.10
N PHE A 195 -14.34 9.33 -1.46
CA PHE A 195 -14.40 9.15 0.00
C PHE A 195 -13.37 10.02 0.73
N ILE A 196 -12.21 10.29 0.14
CA ILE A 196 -11.21 11.19 0.75
C ILE A 196 -11.68 12.65 0.77
N HIS A 197 -12.45 13.04 -0.24
CA HIS A 197 -12.78 14.45 -0.48
C HIS A 197 -14.20 14.83 -0.09
N GLY A 198 -14.97 13.94 0.55
CA GLY A 198 -16.39 14.21 0.83
C GLY A 198 -17.20 14.37 -0.45
N GLY A 199 -16.85 13.62 -1.50
CA GLY A 199 -17.48 13.72 -2.81
C GLY A 199 -18.88 13.11 -2.82
N ARG A 200 -19.78 13.72 -3.60
CA ARG A 200 -21.18 13.30 -3.76
C ARG A 200 -21.35 11.81 -4.09
N SER A 201 -20.47 11.24 -4.92
CA SER A 201 -20.57 9.81 -5.27
C SER A 201 -20.34 8.89 -4.06
N ALA A 202 -19.49 9.28 -3.10
CA ALA A 202 -19.29 8.49 -1.89
C ALA A 202 -20.51 8.56 -0.97
N GLU A 203 -21.15 9.74 -0.88
CA GLU A 203 -22.41 9.91 -0.13
C GLU A 203 -23.53 9.06 -0.73
N GLU A 204 -23.74 9.14 -2.05
CA GLU A 204 -24.75 8.36 -2.76
C GLU A 204 -24.52 6.86 -2.61
N TYR A 205 -23.26 6.41 -2.70
CA TYR A 205 -22.90 5.02 -2.47
C TYR A 205 -23.25 4.58 -1.04
N CYS A 206 -22.74 5.27 0.00
CA CYS A 206 -23.00 4.87 1.38
C CYS A 206 -24.49 4.88 1.72
N HIS A 207 -25.24 5.92 1.31
CA HIS A 207 -26.70 5.96 1.47
C HIS A 207 -27.39 4.78 0.80
N GLY A 208 -26.98 4.41 -0.42
CA GLY A 208 -27.51 3.23 -1.09
C GLY A 208 -27.23 1.93 -0.32
N GLN A 209 -26.08 1.81 0.33
CA GLN A 209 -25.73 0.62 1.11
C GLN A 209 -26.48 0.49 2.43
N PHE A 210 -26.88 1.61 3.06
CA PHE A 210 -27.73 1.59 4.26
C PHE A 210 -29.04 0.81 4.04
N GLU A 211 -29.59 0.86 2.83
CA GLU A 211 -30.83 0.19 2.49
C GLU A 211 -30.62 -1.25 2.01
N HIS A 212 -29.40 -1.61 1.58
CA HIS A 212 -29.20 -2.76 0.68
C HIS A 212 -28.03 -3.69 1.01
N GLY A 213 -27.14 -3.38 1.96
CA GLY A 213 -26.10 -4.35 2.31
C GLY A 213 -24.81 -3.82 2.92
N LEU A 214 -24.87 -2.94 3.93
CA LEU A 214 -23.67 -2.52 4.67
C LEU A 214 -22.82 -3.70 5.15
N ALA A 215 -23.43 -4.73 5.74
CA ALA A 215 -22.75 -5.96 6.15
C ALA A 215 -21.92 -6.60 5.04
N LYS A 216 -22.51 -6.69 3.83
CA LYS A 216 -21.86 -7.28 2.67
C LYS A 216 -20.68 -6.45 2.21
N GLU A 217 -20.87 -5.13 2.08
CA GLU A 217 -19.79 -4.25 1.61
C GLU A 217 -18.67 -4.15 2.63
N MET A 218 -18.98 -4.15 3.93
CA MET A 218 -17.98 -4.23 4.99
C MET A 218 -17.22 -5.56 4.94
N TYR A 219 -17.92 -6.68 4.75
CA TYR A 219 -17.28 -7.98 4.56
C TYR A 219 -16.31 -7.99 3.37
N ILE A 220 -16.71 -7.45 2.22
CA ILE A 220 -15.84 -7.31 1.04
C ILE A 220 -14.60 -6.49 1.39
N GLU A 221 -14.79 -5.37 2.08
CA GLU A 221 -13.70 -4.49 2.47
C GLU A 221 -12.69 -5.18 3.38
N VAL A 222 -13.17 -5.92 4.38
CA VAL A 222 -12.34 -6.70 5.31
C VAL A 222 -11.61 -7.83 4.59
N ALA A 223 -12.29 -8.55 3.71
CA ALA A 223 -11.73 -9.66 2.95
C ALA A 223 -10.64 -9.20 1.99
N GLU A 224 -10.87 -8.12 1.24
CA GLU A 224 -9.88 -7.55 0.33
C GLU A 224 -8.70 -6.92 1.10
N THR A 225 -8.97 -6.29 2.26
CA THR A 225 -7.92 -5.82 3.16
C THR A 225 -7.02 -6.96 3.64
N CYS A 226 -7.62 -8.08 4.06
CA CYS A 226 -6.90 -9.30 4.44
C CYS A 226 -6.03 -9.79 3.28
N PHE A 227 -6.61 -9.90 2.08
CA PHE A 227 -5.90 -10.34 0.89
C PHE A 227 -4.69 -9.44 0.57
N LEU A 228 -4.88 -8.12 0.49
CA LEU A 228 -3.82 -7.16 0.16
C LEU A 228 -2.69 -7.19 1.19
N SER A 229 -3.03 -7.18 2.48
CA SER A 229 -2.06 -7.13 3.58
C SER A 229 -1.27 -8.43 3.75
N ASN A 230 -1.88 -9.58 3.50
CA ASN A 230 -1.16 -10.85 3.56
C ASN A 230 -0.40 -11.17 2.27
N SER A 231 -0.87 -10.68 1.12
CA SER A 231 -0.12 -10.78 -0.14
C SER A 231 1.24 -10.08 -0.04
N ILE A 232 1.31 -8.87 0.53
CA ILE A 232 2.60 -8.19 0.69
C ILE A 232 3.55 -8.93 1.65
N ARG A 233 3.02 -9.64 2.64
CA ARG A 233 3.79 -10.41 3.62
C ARG A 233 4.45 -11.61 2.95
N VAL A 234 3.71 -12.32 2.09
CA VAL A 234 4.26 -13.37 1.23
C VAL A 234 5.27 -12.78 0.23
N HIS A 235 4.92 -11.67 -0.43
CA HIS A 235 5.78 -11.02 -1.42
C HIS A 235 7.08 -10.48 -0.80
N LEU A 236 7.07 -10.04 0.45
CA LEU A 236 8.29 -9.63 1.17
C LEU A 236 9.29 -10.77 1.27
N MET A 237 8.82 -12.02 1.40
CA MET A 237 9.71 -13.18 1.41
C MET A 237 10.38 -13.42 0.05
N LEU A 238 9.80 -12.96 -1.07
CA LEU A 238 10.49 -13.00 -2.36
C LEU A 238 11.77 -12.16 -2.32
N ALA A 239 11.74 -11.02 -1.63
CA ALA A 239 12.94 -10.22 -1.44
C ALA A 239 13.98 -10.94 -0.57
N ALA A 240 13.53 -11.64 0.48
CA ALA A 240 14.42 -12.45 1.31
C ALA A 240 15.01 -13.64 0.54
N ILE A 241 14.23 -14.32 -0.31
CA ILE A 241 14.68 -15.44 -1.14
C ILE A 241 15.75 -15.02 -2.15
N GLU A 242 15.66 -13.80 -2.68
CA GLU A 242 16.71 -13.25 -3.55
C GLU A 242 18.04 -13.06 -2.81
N VAL A 243 18.01 -12.87 -1.49
CA VAL A 243 19.21 -12.80 -0.63
C VAL A 243 19.67 -14.19 -0.19
N ASP A 244 18.74 -15.06 0.20
CA ASP A 244 19.01 -16.39 0.76
C ASP A 244 17.85 -17.36 0.47
N ASP A 245 18.13 -18.42 -0.27
CA ASP A 245 17.13 -19.37 -0.77
C ASP A 245 16.53 -20.27 0.32
N GLN A 246 17.09 -20.28 1.53
CA GLN A 246 16.56 -21.08 2.64
C GLN A 246 15.11 -20.72 3.01
N PHE A 247 14.64 -19.53 2.65
CA PHE A 247 13.28 -19.04 2.98
C PHE A 247 12.18 -19.51 2.02
N VAL A 248 12.52 -20.24 0.94
CA VAL A 248 11.56 -20.72 -0.06
C VAL A 248 10.45 -21.57 0.56
N THR A 249 10.79 -22.49 1.45
CA THR A 249 9.79 -23.38 2.09
C THR A 249 8.78 -22.61 2.94
N GLY A 250 9.23 -21.59 3.69
CA GLY A 250 8.34 -20.74 4.48
C GLY A 250 7.37 -19.94 3.60
N MET A 251 7.89 -19.39 2.48
CA MET A 251 7.09 -18.65 1.52
C MET A 251 6.01 -19.51 0.88
N VAL A 252 6.37 -20.71 0.38
CA VAL A 252 5.41 -21.63 -0.24
C VAL A 252 4.27 -22.00 0.72
N ARG A 253 4.58 -22.23 2.00
CA ARG A 253 3.56 -22.55 3.01
C ARG A 253 2.57 -21.40 3.22
N LEU A 254 3.07 -20.17 3.35
CA LEU A 254 2.20 -18.99 3.51
C LEU A 254 1.41 -18.68 2.23
N ALA A 255 2.01 -18.87 1.06
CA ALA A 255 1.32 -18.74 -0.23
C ALA A 255 0.17 -19.75 -0.35
N GLN A 256 0.35 -20.99 0.12
CA GLN A 256 -0.72 -21.98 0.13
C GLN A 256 -1.90 -21.55 1.00
N LYS A 257 -1.64 -21.02 2.21
CA LYS A 257 -2.70 -20.45 3.05
C LYS A 257 -3.46 -19.30 2.36
N MET A 258 -2.75 -18.48 1.60
CA MET A 258 -3.38 -17.42 0.80
C MET A 258 -4.30 -17.97 -0.29
N CYS A 259 -3.91 -19.06 -0.96
CA CYS A 259 -4.80 -19.73 -1.91
C CYS A 259 -6.08 -20.25 -1.22
N GLU A 260 -5.93 -20.90 -0.06
CA GLU A 260 -7.07 -21.38 0.74
C GLU A 260 -7.99 -20.23 1.17
N PHE A 261 -7.43 -19.06 1.52
CA PHE A 261 -8.19 -17.87 1.82
C PHE A 261 -9.02 -17.39 0.62
N ILE A 262 -8.40 -17.27 -0.55
CA ILE A 262 -9.06 -16.80 -1.78
C ILE A 262 -10.23 -17.73 -2.17
N ASP A 263 -10.05 -19.05 -2.00
CA ASP A 263 -11.09 -20.03 -2.30
C ASP A 263 -12.26 -19.96 -1.31
N LYS A 264 -11.97 -19.66 -0.04
CA LYS A 264 -12.98 -19.63 1.04
C LYS A 264 -13.72 -18.30 1.13
N TYR A 265 -13.04 -17.18 0.93
CA TYR A 265 -13.57 -15.84 1.15
C TYR A 265 -13.58 -15.03 -0.16
N PRO A 266 -14.63 -15.14 -0.97
CA PRO A 266 -14.74 -14.36 -2.20
C PRO A 266 -14.94 -12.89 -1.87
N PHE A 267 -14.08 -12.03 -2.41
CA PHE A 267 -14.17 -10.57 -2.26
C PHE A 267 -14.34 -9.85 -3.60
N HIS A 268 -14.38 -10.57 -4.72
CA HIS A 268 -14.74 -9.96 -6.00
C HIS A 268 -16.25 -10.02 -6.26
N PRO A 269 -16.86 -8.94 -6.79
CA PRO A 269 -18.27 -8.92 -7.17
C PRO A 269 -18.67 -10.05 -8.13
N ASP A 270 -17.76 -10.46 -9.02
CA ASP A 270 -17.99 -11.56 -9.96
C ASP A 270 -18.05 -12.94 -9.29
N GLN A 271 -17.48 -13.09 -8.08
CA GLN A 271 -17.48 -14.32 -7.29
C GLN A 271 -18.67 -14.41 -6.33
N LEU A 272 -19.42 -13.32 -6.15
CA LEU A 272 -20.53 -13.20 -5.19
C LEU A 272 -21.92 -13.40 -5.84
N LYS A 273 -21.99 -14.03 -7.01
CA LYS A 273 -23.22 -14.30 -7.76
C LYS A 273 -23.89 -15.62 -7.35
#